data_AF-A0A838RE26-F1
#
_entry.id   AF-A0A838RE26-F1
#
_cell.length_a   1.000
_cell.length_b   1.000
_cell.length_c   1.000
_cell.angle_alpha   90.00
_cell.angle_beta   90.00
_cell.angle_gamma   90.00
#
_symmetry.space_group_name_H-M   'P 1'
#
loop_
_entity.id
_entity.type
_entity.pdbx_description
1 polymer ?
#
loop_
_entity_poly.entity_id
_entity_poly.type
_entity_poly.pdbx_seq_one_letter_code
_entity_poly.pdbx_strand_id
1 'polypeptide(L)'
;MSERTRQWLAVQTMLRGQMTRATADHLLGGATLIEAASGPRCWTVQVRHPASRAWLASPHWAERVAEAAAYVTGRTTQVRFIVYSNSPGVGEAPLPPQEGDFLMQHDKRVRVISHMTRSAFLHVEDALSIGKLRLFAGSYRKGQGAEALLVHYLDVPDARVVLRALADAVPGYQYREYKGGTLAGGRAVSRVLTVQAREEKLFVELAHGPGTLTATGAVTPSRVADAALPHETVTVVFSLHQAQRLAEEALAYLGAWDLVR
;
A
#
# COMPACT_ATOMS: atom_id res chain seq x y z
N MET A 1 -15.70 17.85 12.13
CA MET A 1 -14.23 17.75 11.95
C MET A 1 -13.86 18.45 10.65
N SER A 2 -12.85 19.32 10.64
CA SER A 2 -12.46 20.03 9.40
C SER A 2 -11.90 19.04 8.36
N GLU A 3 -11.99 19.38 7.07
CA GLU A 3 -11.38 18.58 5.99
C GLU A 3 -9.88 18.34 6.23
N ARG A 4 -9.16 19.39 6.65
CA ARG A 4 -7.73 19.30 6.95
C ARG A 4 -7.44 18.37 8.13
N THR A 5 -8.29 18.37 9.15
CA THR A 5 -8.17 17.43 10.28
C THR A 5 -8.39 15.99 9.80
N ARG A 6 -9.35 15.74 8.89
CA ARG A 6 -9.56 14.43 8.27
C ARG A 6 -8.34 13.99 7.46
N GLN A 7 -7.81 14.89 6.64
CA GLN A 7 -6.62 14.67 5.83
C GLN A 7 -5.40 14.33 6.71
N TRP A 8 -5.15 15.09 7.78
CA TRP A 8 -4.07 14.76 8.72
C TRP A 8 -4.28 13.41 9.42
N LEU A 9 -5.51 13.10 9.82
CA LEU A 9 -5.83 11.80 10.41
C LEU A 9 -5.58 10.65 9.43
N ALA A 10 -5.87 10.85 8.13
CA ALA A 10 -5.55 9.89 7.08
C ALA A 10 -4.03 9.69 6.94
N VAL A 11 -3.24 10.77 6.93
CA VAL A 11 -1.77 10.68 6.95
C VAL A 11 -1.27 9.91 8.16
N GLN A 12 -1.77 10.21 9.36
CA GLN A 12 -1.41 9.48 10.57
C GLN A 12 -1.79 7.99 10.47
N THR A 13 -2.93 7.67 9.87
CA THR A 13 -3.38 6.30 9.67
C THR A 13 -2.41 5.54 8.77
N MET A 14 -1.99 6.11 7.64
CA MET A 14 -0.97 5.50 6.76
C MET A 14 0.34 5.25 7.49
N LEU A 15 0.87 6.27 8.18
CA LEU A 15 2.14 6.17 8.89
C LEU A 15 2.11 5.14 10.01
N ARG A 16 0.98 5.02 10.72
CA ARG A 16 0.78 4.01 11.78
C ARG A 16 0.94 2.58 11.26
N GLY A 17 0.55 2.30 10.01
CA GLY A 17 0.75 0.98 9.39
C GLY A 17 2.20 0.62 9.09
N GLN A 18 3.12 1.59 9.16
CA GLN A 18 4.54 1.41 8.84
C GLN A 18 5.44 1.26 10.09
N MET A 19 4.85 1.30 11.29
CA MET A 19 5.60 1.26 12.55
C MET A 19 4.85 0.45 13.61
N THR A 20 5.55 0.06 14.68
CA THR A 20 4.88 -0.62 15.80
C THR A 20 3.89 0.33 16.48
N ARG A 21 2.84 -0.22 17.09
CA ARG A 21 1.84 0.57 17.83
C ARG A 21 2.47 1.49 18.87
N ALA A 22 3.43 0.99 19.64
CA ALA A 22 4.14 1.77 20.67
C ALA A 22 4.90 2.96 20.06
N THR A 23 5.62 2.73 18.95
CA THR A 23 6.32 3.79 18.22
C THR A 23 5.34 4.83 17.66
N ALA A 24 4.22 4.38 17.10
CA ALA A 24 3.21 5.27 16.56
C ALA A 24 2.53 6.13 17.63
N ASP A 25 2.18 5.53 18.77
CA ASP A 25 1.60 6.26 19.89
C ASP A 25 2.59 7.25 20.50
N HIS A 26 3.89 6.92 20.55
CA HIS A 26 4.93 7.82 21.03
C HIS A 26 5.18 9.00 20.07
N LEU A 27 5.25 8.74 18.77
CA LEU A 27 5.68 9.75 17.79
C LEU A 27 4.52 10.59 17.23
N LEU A 28 3.37 9.95 16.98
CA LEU A 28 2.20 10.58 16.38
C LEU A 28 1.12 10.89 17.44
N GLY A 29 1.24 10.35 18.66
CA GLY A 29 0.32 10.63 19.77
C GLY A 29 0.35 12.10 20.17
N GLY A 30 -0.69 12.83 19.79
CA GLY A 30 -0.80 14.27 20.02
C GLY A 30 -0.14 15.14 18.94
N ALA A 31 0.28 14.55 17.81
CA ALA A 31 0.66 15.34 16.65
C ALA A 31 -0.60 15.98 16.03
N THR A 32 -0.64 17.30 15.92
CA THR A 32 -1.81 18.06 15.49
C THR A 32 -1.45 18.98 14.33
N LEU A 33 -2.30 19.02 13.31
CA LEU A 33 -2.18 19.99 12.23
C LEU A 33 -2.69 21.35 12.74
N ILE A 34 -1.81 22.33 12.83
CA ILE A 34 -2.11 23.65 13.44
C ILE A 34 -2.48 24.68 12.39
N GLU A 35 -1.74 24.76 11.28
CA GLU A 35 -2.10 25.62 10.15
C GLU A 35 -1.22 25.41 8.92
N ALA A 36 -1.74 25.76 7.74
CA ALA A 36 -0.97 25.87 6.50
C ALA A 36 -0.45 27.30 6.35
N ALA A 37 0.41 27.75 7.27
CA ALA A 37 0.80 29.16 7.38
C ALA A 37 1.59 29.70 6.16
N SER A 38 1.98 28.84 5.20
CA SER A 38 2.80 29.21 4.04
C SER A 38 2.10 28.96 2.69
N GLY A 39 0.77 28.84 2.68
CA GLY A 39 -0.02 28.60 1.47
C GLY A 39 -0.51 27.15 1.31
N PRO A 40 -1.24 26.83 0.23
CA PRO A 40 -2.00 25.58 0.10
C PRO A 40 -1.14 24.31 0.02
N ARG A 41 0.19 24.43 -0.07
CA ARG A 41 1.14 23.33 -0.28
C ARG A 41 2.07 23.06 0.90
N CYS A 42 1.91 23.75 2.03
CA CYS A 42 2.76 23.54 3.21
C CYS A 42 1.88 23.30 4.44
N TRP A 43 2.07 22.17 5.10
CA TRP A 43 1.41 21.81 6.35
C TRP A 43 2.35 22.01 7.52
N THR A 44 1.89 22.68 8.58
CA THR A 44 2.61 22.73 9.86
C THR A 44 1.95 21.79 10.85
N VAL A 45 2.71 20.80 11.31
CA VAL A 45 2.30 19.80 12.29
C VAL A 45 3.01 20.10 13.61
N GLN A 46 2.24 20.34 14.65
CA GLN A 46 2.72 20.40 16.02
C GLN A 46 2.95 18.98 16.53
N VAL A 47 4.09 18.73 17.18
CA VAL A 47 4.39 17.47 17.87
C VAL A 47 4.74 17.76 19.33
N ARG A 48 4.49 16.79 20.21
CA ARG A 48 4.68 16.96 21.67
C ARG A 48 6.14 16.99 22.08
N HIS A 49 7.00 16.19 21.45
CA HIS A 49 8.37 15.98 21.90
C HIS A 49 9.40 16.34 20.82
N PRO A 50 10.56 16.93 21.19
CA PRO A 50 11.67 17.13 20.26
C PRO A 50 12.14 15.85 19.57
N ALA A 51 12.10 14.71 20.28
CA ALA A 51 12.41 13.40 19.71
C ALA A 51 11.45 13.03 18.56
N SER A 52 10.15 13.30 18.72
CA SER A 52 9.15 13.09 17.65
C SER A 52 9.44 13.96 16.43
N ARG A 53 9.80 15.25 16.65
CA ARG A 53 10.21 16.16 15.56
C ARG A 53 11.44 15.62 14.83
N ALA A 54 12.49 15.27 15.56
CA ALA A 54 13.75 14.79 14.97
C ALA A 54 13.55 13.51 14.16
N TRP A 55 12.74 12.59 14.67
CA TRP A 55 12.46 11.33 13.99
C TRP A 55 11.60 11.54 12.73
N LEU A 56 10.51 12.31 12.82
CA LEU A 56 9.61 12.58 11.68
C LEU A 56 10.28 13.45 10.61
N ALA A 57 11.26 14.27 10.99
CA ALA A 57 12.08 15.06 10.08
C ALA A 57 13.31 14.31 9.54
N SER A 58 13.56 13.07 9.97
CA SER A 58 14.63 12.26 9.38
C SER A 58 14.32 12.01 7.89
N PRO A 59 15.34 11.90 7.00
CA PRO A 59 15.11 11.82 5.56
C PRO A 59 14.10 10.74 5.14
N HIS A 60 14.21 9.55 5.75
CA HIS A 60 13.31 8.44 5.47
C HIS A 60 11.85 8.77 5.83
N TRP A 61 11.61 9.34 7.03
CA TRP A 61 10.24 9.62 7.48
C TRP A 61 9.66 10.90 6.90
N ALA A 62 10.49 11.90 6.60
CA ALA A 62 10.08 13.10 5.90
C ALA A 62 9.52 12.74 4.51
N GLU A 63 10.18 11.82 3.79
CA GLU A 63 9.70 11.29 2.52
C GLU A 63 8.36 10.56 2.70
N ARG A 64 8.24 9.63 3.66
CA ARG A 64 6.98 8.90 3.92
C ARG A 64 5.82 9.81 4.29
N VAL A 65 6.07 10.83 5.12
CA VAL A 65 5.07 11.83 5.49
C VAL A 65 4.63 12.63 4.26
N ALA A 66 5.58 13.05 3.42
CA ALA A 66 5.28 13.80 2.20
C ALA A 66 4.49 12.94 1.18
N GLU A 67 4.86 11.67 1.01
CA GLU A 67 4.12 10.69 0.20
C GLU A 67 2.67 10.53 0.69
N ALA A 68 2.49 10.32 2.00
CA ALA A 68 1.18 10.18 2.60
C ALA A 68 0.34 11.46 2.46
N ALA A 69 0.93 12.63 2.71
CA ALA A 69 0.25 13.91 2.54
C ALA A 69 -0.10 14.18 1.06
N ALA A 70 0.79 13.83 0.13
CA ALA A 70 0.54 13.99 -1.29
C ALA A 70 -0.57 13.07 -1.79
N TYR A 71 -0.61 11.83 -1.32
CA TYR A 71 -1.71 10.90 -1.58
C TYR A 71 -3.05 11.46 -1.09
N VAL A 72 -3.10 11.88 0.17
CA VAL A 72 -4.32 12.39 0.82
C VAL A 72 -4.84 13.67 0.17
N THR A 73 -3.95 14.54 -0.30
CA THR A 73 -4.32 15.86 -0.85
C THR A 73 -4.43 15.87 -2.38
N GLY A 74 -3.96 14.81 -3.05
CA GLY A 74 -3.86 14.75 -4.51
C GLY A 74 -2.84 15.72 -5.11
N ARG A 75 -1.90 16.25 -4.31
CA ARG A 75 -0.86 17.20 -4.76
C ARG A 75 0.38 17.14 -3.87
N THR A 76 1.54 17.48 -4.42
CA THR A 76 2.77 17.62 -3.60
C THR A 76 2.54 18.58 -2.43
N THR A 77 2.76 18.07 -1.22
CA THR A 77 2.54 18.80 0.04
C THR A 77 3.79 18.70 0.89
N GLN A 78 4.39 19.85 1.19
CA GLN A 78 5.48 19.96 2.16
C GLN A 78 4.92 19.84 3.56
N VAL A 79 5.60 19.11 4.45
CA VAL A 79 5.20 18.97 5.84
C VAL A 79 6.33 19.43 6.74
N ARG A 80 6.05 20.43 7.59
CA ARG A 80 6.95 20.98 8.59
C ARG A 80 6.50 20.51 9.96
N PHE A 81 7.44 20.06 10.79
CA PHE A 81 7.19 19.72 12.18
C PHE A 81 7.72 20.80 13.11
N ILE A 82 6.89 21.24 14.06
CA ILE A 82 7.28 22.12 15.16
C ILE A 82 6.98 21.46 16.50
N VAL A 83 7.78 21.75 17.52
CA VAL A 83 7.55 21.21 18.87
C VAL A 83 6.62 22.15 19.64
N TYR A 84 5.73 21.58 20.43
CA TYR A 84 4.93 22.31 21.41
C TYR A 84 5.85 23.02 22.42
N SER A 85 6.09 24.32 22.28
CA SER A 85 6.71 25.13 23.33
C SER A 85 5.61 25.84 24.11
N ASN A 86 5.45 25.48 25.40
CA ASN A 86 4.67 26.29 26.35
C ASN A 86 5.30 27.68 26.61
N SER A 87 6.46 27.97 26.00
CA SER A 87 7.10 29.27 26.06
C SER A 87 6.60 30.16 24.92
N PRO A 88 5.91 31.28 25.21
CA PRO A 88 5.69 32.31 24.21
C PRO A 88 7.04 32.94 23.87
N GLY A 89 7.48 32.82 22.60
CA GLY A 89 8.47 33.73 22.04
C GLY A 89 9.88 33.18 21.80
N VAL A 90 10.04 32.10 21.02
CA VAL A 90 11.24 31.96 20.18
C VAL A 90 10.83 31.44 18.80
N GLY A 91 10.65 32.36 17.85
CA GLY A 91 10.48 32.02 16.44
C GLY A 91 11.80 31.49 15.90
N GLU A 92 11.96 30.17 15.85
CA GLU A 92 13.03 29.53 15.08
C GLU A 92 12.76 29.77 13.59
N ALA A 93 13.72 30.41 12.91
CA ALA A 93 13.67 30.69 11.49
C ALA A 93 13.43 29.38 10.69
N PRO A 94 12.64 29.44 9.60
CA PRO A 94 12.43 28.28 8.75
C PRO A 94 13.77 27.75 8.24
N LEU A 95 13.95 26.43 8.31
CA LEU A 95 15.02 25.78 7.56
C LEU A 95 14.80 26.09 6.08
N PRO A 96 15.83 26.52 5.33
CA PRO A 96 15.69 26.73 3.90
C PRO A 96 15.24 25.42 3.25
N PRO A 97 14.38 25.48 2.21
CA PRO A 97 14.02 24.30 1.46
C PRO A 97 15.32 23.64 0.97
N GLN A 98 15.50 22.36 1.29
CA GLN A 98 16.38 21.55 0.46
C GLN A 98 15.63 21.39 -0.86
N GLU A 99 15.98 22.23 -1.84
CA GLU A 99 15.52 22.14 -3.21
C GLU A 99 16.01 20.81 -3.81
N GLY A 100 15.24 19.76 -3.56
CA GLY A 100 15.08 18.67 -4.50
C GLY A 100 13.71 18.86 -5.13
N ASP A 101 13.67 19.38 -6.35
CA ASP A 101 12.46 19.40 -7.18
C ASP A 101 12.06 17.95 -7.49
N PHE A 102 11.34 17.31 -6.56
CA PHE A 102 10.58 16.10 -6.85
C PHE A 102 9.22 16.54 -7.40
N LEU A 103 9.23 16.90 -8.70
CA LEU A 103 8.03 16.94 -9.53
C LEU A 103 7.49 15.51 -9.64
N MET A 104 6.71 15.06 -8.64
CA MET A 104 5.90 13.86 -8.78
C MET A 104 4.73 14.18 -9.72
N GLN A 105 4.91 13.87 -11.01
CA GLN A 105 3.80 13.72 -11.94
C GLN A 105 2.83 12.65 -11.38
N HIS A 106 1.59 13.05 -11.09
CA HIS A 106 0.48 12.19 -10.67
C HIS A 106 -0.05 11.28 -11.81
N ASP A 107 0.86 10.58 -12.48
CA ASP A 107 0.53 9.56 -13.50
C ASP A 107 1.18 8.20 -13.18
N LYS A 108 1.83 8.08 -12.00
CA LYS A 108 2.46 6.84 -11.53
C LYS A 108 1.55 6.13 -10.53
N ARG A 109 1.23 4.87 -10.84
CA ARG A 109 0.53 3.92 -9.96
C ARG A 109 1.19 3.93 -8.57
N VAL A 110 0.44 4.33 -7.55
CA VAL A 110 0.97 4.44 -6.18
C VAL A 110 1.19 3.04 -5.64
N ARG A 111 2.43 2.71 -5.33
CA ARG A 111 2.80 1.46 -4.70
C ARG A 111 2.64 1.62 -3.19
N VAL A 112 1.70 0.87 -2.62
CA VAL A 112 1.39 0.91 -1.18
C VAL A 112 2.50 0.22 -0.39
N ILE A 113 2.82 -1.03 -0.76
CA ILE A 113 3.93 -1.78 -0.16
C ILE A 113 4.51 -2.77 -1.17
N SER A 114 5.81 -3.01 -1.06
CA SER A 114 6.52 -4.07 -1.77
C SER A 114 7.09 -5.11 -0.83
N HIS A 115 7.00 -6.36 -1.24
CA HIS A 115 7.81 -7.44 -0.71
C HIS A 115 8.65 -8.06 -1.82
N MET A 116 9.94 -8.25 -1.57
CA MET A 116 10.88 -8.76 -2.55
C MET A 116 11.66 -9.92 -1.96
N THR A 117 11.80 -10.97 -2.74
CA THR A 117 12.61 -12.14 -2.45
C THR A 117 13.71 -12.25 -3.51
N ARG A 118 14.60 -13.24 -3.36
CA ARG A 118 15.66 -13.49 -4.34
C ARG A 118 15.13 -13.84 -5.74
N SER A 119 13.94 -14.44 -5.82
CA SER A 119 13.40 -15.01 -7.06
C SER A 119 12.04 -14.43 -7.48
N ALA A 120 11.40 -13.63 -6.64
CA ALA A 120 10.11 -13.04 -6.94
C ALA A 120 9.83 -11.77 -6.13
N PHE A 121 8.88 -10.96 -6.59
CA PHE A 121 8.35 -9.81 -5.87
C PHE A 121 6.83 -9.80 -5.87
N LEU A 122 6.25 -9.16 -4.86
CA LEU A 122 4.84 -8.77 -4.81
C LEU A 122 4.76 -7.28 -4.49
N HIS A 123 3.91 -6.57 -5.22
CA HIS A 123 3.54 -5.18 -4.96
C HIS A 123 2.04 -5.13 -4.70
N VAL A 124 1.66 -4.47 -3.62
CA VAL A 124 0.29 -3.99 -3.43
C VAL A 124 0.27 -2.56 -3.94
N GLU A 125 -0.57 -2.32 -4.93
CA GLU A 125 -0.68 -1.04 -5.62
C GLU A 125 -2.10 -0.50 -5.52
N ASP A 126 -2.19 0.83 -5.53
CA ASP A 126 -3.44 1.54 -5.58
C ASP A 126 -4.19 1.26 -6.88
N ALA A 127 -5.47 0.93 -6.74
CA ALA A 127 -6.45 0.92 -7.81
C ALA A 127 -7.83 1.37 -7.27
N LEU A 128 -7.81 2.25 -6.26
CA LEU A 128 -9.01 2.61 -5.51
C LEU A 128 -9.99 3.47 -6.31
N SER A 129 -9.52 4.11 -7.39
CA SER A 129 -10.37 4.80 -8.37
C SER A 129 -11.41 3.88 -9.02
N ILE A 130 -11.15 2.56 -9.07
CA ILE A 130 -12.09 1.53 -9.53
C ILE A 130 -12.60 0.64 -8.38
N GLY A 131 -12.37 1.05 -7.12
CA GLY A 131 -12.80 0.33 -5.93
C GLY A 131 -12.03 -0.96 -5.63
N LYS A 132 -10.75 -1.04 -6.04
CA LYS A 132 -9.92 -2.26 -5.91
C LYS A 132 -8.53 -1.98 -5.36
N LEU A 133 -7.87 -3.02 -4.88
CA LEU A 133 -6.41 -3.08 -4.77
C LEU A 133 -5.85 -3.92 -5.91
N ARG A 134 -4.69 -3.51 -6.43
CA ARG A 134 -3.96 -4.27 -7.43
C ARG A 134 -2.82 -5.03 -6.77
N LEU A 135 -2.82 -6.35 -6.94
CA LEU A 135 -1.68 -7.21 -6.63
C LEU A 135 -0.88 -7.39 -7.91
N PHE A 136 0.37 -6.96 -7.89
CA PHE A 136 1.29 -7.10 -9.02
C PHE A 136 2.50 -7.90 -8.59
N ALA A 137 2.69 -9.07 -9.19
CA ALA A 137 3.78 -9.96 -8.84
C ALA A 137 4.64 -10.27 -10.06
N GLY A 138 5.91 -10.55 -9.82
CA GLY A 138 6.76 -11.10 -10.86
C GLY A 138 7.90 -11.95 -10.35
N SER A 139 8.49 -12.73 -11.25
CA SER A 139 9.64 -13.59 -10.99
C SER A 139 10.91 -13.02 -11.60
N TYR A 140 12.05 -13.32 -10.97
CA TYR A 140 13.38 -12.99 -11.47
C TYR A 140 14.11 -14.25 -11.92
N ARG A 141 14.80 -14.16 -13.06
CA ARG A 141 15.83 -15.13 -13.44
C ARG A 141 17.19 -14.47 -13.41
N LYS A 142 18.19 -15.18 -12.87
CA LYS A 142 19.57 -14.67 -12.78
C LYS A 142 20.07 -14.30 -14.18
N GLY A 143 20.33 -13.02 -14.41
CA GLY A 143 20.86 -12.50 -15.68
C GLY A 143 19.82 -12.14 -16.75
N GLN A 144 18.50 -12.23 -16.49
CA GLN A 144 17.47 -11.97 -17.53
C GLN A 144 16.38 -10.95 -17.14
N GLY A 145 16.52 -10.22 -16.03
CA GLY A 145 15.50 -9.27 -15.59
C GLY A 145 14.23 -9.96 -15.05
N ALA A 146 13.11 -9.24 -14.99
CA ALA A 146 11.82 -9.80 -14.56
C ALA A 146 11.17 -10.58 -15.73
N GLU A 147 10.76 -11.83 -15.49
CA GLU A 147 10.30 -12.76 -16.54
C GLU A 147 8.77 -12.84 -16.61
N ALA A 148 8.12 -13.26 -15.53
CA ALA A 148 6.66 -13.32 -15.45
C ALA A 148 6.15 -12.08 -14.72
N LEU A 149 5.13 -11.41 -15.27
CA LEU A 149 4.49 -10.24 -14.67
C LEU A 149 2.98 -10.46 -14.60
N LEU A 150 2.50 -10.79 -13.42
CA LEU A 150 1.10 -11.16 -13.17
C LEU A 150 0.38 -10.08 -12.38
N VAL A 151 -0.91 -9.88 -12.70
CA VAL A 151 -1.77 -8.90 -12.05
C VAL A 151 -3.07 -9.56 -11.62
N HIS A 152 -3.45 -9.30 -10.38
CA HIS A 152 -4.77 -9.61 -9.85
C HIS A 152 -5.39 -8.37 -9.22
N TYR A 153 -6.71 -8.23 -9.31
CA TYR A 153 -7.44 -7.13 -8.68
C TYR A 153 -8.38 -7.68 -7.63
N LEU A 154 -8.21 -7.21 -6.40
CA LEU A 154 -9.01 -7.59 -5.25
C LEU A 154 -9.97 -6.44 -4.93
N ASP A 155 -11.27 -6.73 -4.86
CA ASP A 155 -12.26 -5.71 -4.52
C ASP A 155 -12.03 -5.24 -3.08
N VAL A 156 -12.22 -3.95 -2.78
CA VAL A 156 -11.89 -3.39 -1.46
C VAL A 156 -12.53 -4.16 -0.28
N PRO A 157 -13.80 -4.60 -0.34
CA PRO A 157 -14.39 -5.41 0.74
C PRO A 157 -13.62 -6.72 0.98
N ASP A 158 -13.31 -7.46 -0.09
CA ASP A 158 -12.58 -8.72 -0.02
C ASP A 158 -11.14 -8.49 0.45
N ALA A 159 -10.51 -7.41 -0.01
CA ALA A 159 -9.18 -7.01 0.43
C ALA A 159 -9.11 -6.80 1.94
N ARG A 160 -10.12 -6.18 2.55
CA ARG A 160 -10.15 -6.00 4.01
C ARG A 160 -10.22 -7.33 4.75
N VAL A 161 -11.04 -8.27 4.27
CA VAL A 161 -11.17 -9.60 4.88
C VAL A 161 -9.84 -10.35 4.79
N VAL A 162 -9.27 -10.42 3.58
CA VAL A 162 -8.01 -11.13 3.35
C VAL A 162 -6.88 -10.49 4.17
N LEU A 163 -6.68 -9.19 4.06
CA LEU A 163 -5.60 -8.50 4.76
C LEU A 163 -5.79 -8.58 6.29
N ARG A 164 -7.03 -8.47 6.81
CA ARG A 164 -7.25 -8.63 8.26
C ARG A 164 -6.84 -10.02 8.75
N ALA A 165 -7.22 -11.08 8.03
CA ALA A 165 -6.82 -12.44 8.39
C ALA A 165 -5.30 -12.63 8.36
N LEU A 166 -4.61 -11.96 7.42
CA LEU A 166 -3.15 -11.97 7.34
C LEU A 166 -2.48 -11.18 8.47
N ALA A 167 -3.00 -10.01 8.83
CA ALA A 167 -2.50 -9.19 9.94
C ALA A 167 -2.66 -9.92 11.27
N ASP A 168 -3.79 -10.60 11.47
CA ASP A 168 -4.10 -11.36 12.68
C ASP A 168 -3.42 -12.74 12.71
N ALA A 169 -2.65 -13.10 11.66
CA ALA A 169 -1.94 -14.38 11.56
C ALA A 169 -2.86 -15.60 11.75
N VAL A 170 -4.08 -15.57 11.17
CA VAL A 170 -5.08 -16.62 11.36
C VAL A 170 -4.52 -17.99 10.96
N PRO A 171 -4.46 -18.98 11.89
CA PRO A 171 -3.88 -20.28 11.61
C PRO A 171 -4.62 -21.04 10.49
N GLY A 172 -3.86 -21.61 9.56
CA GLY A 172 -4.41 -22.41 8.47
C GLY A 172 -5.26 -21.62 7.45
N TYR A 173 -5.20 -20.28 7.48
CA TYR A 173 -5.98 -19.43 6.59
C TYR A 173 -5.76 -19.78 5.12
N GLN A 174 -6.85 -19.91 4.39
CA GLN A 174 -6.89 -20.22 2.97
C GLN A 174 -7.91 -19.32 2.29
N TYR A 175 -7.49 -18.69 1.21
CA TYR A 175 -8.34 -17.88 0.36
C TYR A 175 -7.98 -18.14 -1.09
N ARG A 176 -9.00 -18.27 -1.92
CA ARG A 176 -8.83 -18.44 -3.36
C ARG A 176 -9.90 -17.66 -4.09
N GLU A 177 -9.45 -16.84 -5.03
CA GLU A 177 -10.33 -16.02 -5.85
C GLU A 177 -10.05 -16.25 -7.33
N TYR A 178 -11.13 -16.30 -8.09
CA TYR A 178 -11.09 -16.41 -9.54
C TYR A 178 -11.61 -15.10 -10.14
N LYS A 179 -10.78 -14.46 -10.95
CA LYS A 179 -11.19 -13.35 -11.81
C LYS A 179 -10.97 -13.79 -13.23
N GLY A 180 -11.80 -13.37 -14.16
CA GLY A 180 -11.53 -13.60 -15.57
C GLY A 180 -12.18 -12.57 -16.44
N GLY A 181 -11.86 -12.65 -17.71
CA GLY A 181 -12.38 -11.73 -18.72
C GLY A 181 -12.13 -12.30 -20.10
N THR A 182 -12.70 -11.64 -21.10
CA THR A 182 -12.53 -12.03 -22.49
C THR A 182 -11.54 -11.07 -23.13
N LEU A 183 -10.46 -11.60 -23.70
CA LEU A 183 -9.53 -10.82 -24.52
C LEU A 183 -10.17 -10.44 -25.85
N ALA A 184 -9.60 -9.45 -26.53
CA ALA A 184 -9.91 -9.16 -27.92
C ALA A 184 -9.75 -10.46 -28.75
N GLY A 185 -10.80 -10.87 -29.46
CA GLY A 185 -10.87 -12.16 -30.17
C GLY A 185 -11.62 -13.27 -29.45
N GLY A 186 -12.36 -12.97 -28.38
CA GLY A 186 -13.32 -13.91 -27.77
C GLY A 186 -12.71 -14.96 -26.84
N ARG A 187 -11.40 -14.94 -26.63
CA ARG A 187 -10.70 -15.90 -25.77
C ARG A 187 -10.87 -15.54 -24.30
N ALA A 188 -11.43 -16.45 -23.51
CA ALA A 188 -11.55 -16.28 -22.07
C ALA A 188 -10.20 -16.51 -21.39
N VAL A 189 -9.88 -15.62 -20.45
CA VAL A 189 -8.66 -15.64 -19.64
C VAL A 189 -9.05 -15.68 -18.18
N SER A 190 -8.41 -16.58 -17.44
CA SER A 190 -8.55 -16.71 -16.01
C SER A 190 -7.31 -16.18 -15.29
N ARG A 191 -7.56 -15.45 -14.20
CA ARG A 191 -6.59 -14.99 -13.21
C ARG A 191 -7.00 -15.54 -11.86
N VAL A 192 -6.06 -16.15 -11.15
CA VAL A 192 -6.31 -16.80 -9.88
C VAL A 192 -5.40 -16.17 -8.84
N LEU A 193 -5.99 -15.75 -7.74
CA LEU A 193 -5.26 -15.41 -6.52
C LEU A 193 -5.46 -16.57 -5.55
N THR A 194 -4.36 -17.12 -5.05
CA THR A 194 -4.38 -18.05 -3.93
C THR A 194 -3.54 -17.46 -2.80
N VAL A 195 -4.11 -17.39 -1.60
CA VAL A 195 -3.43 -16.99 -0.38
C VAL A 195 -3.56 -18.15 0.60
N GLN A 196 -2.42 -18.65 1.09
CA GLN A 196 -2.43 -19.80 1.98
C GLN A 196 -1.35 -19.68 3.04
N ALA A 197 -1.77 -19.79 4.30
CA ALA A 197 -0.88 -19.98 5.43
C ALA A 197 -0.60 -21.48 5.58
N ARG A 198 0.69 -21.86 5.56
CA ARG A 198 1.15 -23.22 5.90
C ARG A 198 2.32 -23.10 6.85
N GLU A 199 2.24 -23.79 7.98
CA GLU A 199 3.27 -23.71 9.03
C GLU A 199 3.49 -22.24 9.45
N GLU A 200 4.73 -21.77 9.45
CA GLU A 200 5.11 -20.39 9.79
C GLU A 200 5.27 -19.48 8.56
N LYS A 201 4.72 -19.90 7.40
CA LYS A 201 4.87 -19.19 6.13
C LYS A 201 3.52 -18.86 5.51
N LEU A 202 3.50 -17.73 4.82
CA LEU A 202 2.41 -17.36 3.92
C LEU A 202 2.88 -17.49 2.48
N PHE A 203 2.01 -18.08 1.66
CA PHE A 203 2.17 -18.19 0.22
C PHE A 203 1.11 -17.33 -0.45
N VAL A 204 1.55 -16.37 -1.26
CA VAL A 204 0.67 -15.62 -2.17
C VAL A 204 1.02 -16.02 -3.58
N GLU A 205 0.07 -16.64 -4.27
CA GLU A 205 0.22 -17.10 -5.63
C GLU A 205 -0.72 -16.31 -6.54
N LEU A 206 -0.14 -15.72 -7.59
CA LEU A 206 -0.88 -15.22 -8.73
C LEU A 206 -0.69 -16.20 -9.87
N ALA A 207 -1.78 -16.63 -10.49
CA ALA A 207 -1.73 -17.45 -11.69
C ALA A 207 -2.57 -16.83 -12.81
N HIS A 208 -2.12 -17.01 -14.04
CA HIS A 208 -2.79 -16.55 -15.26
C HIS A 208 -2.77 -17.67 -16.29
N GLY A 209 -3.87 -17.84 -17.01
CA GLY A 209 -3.93 -18.81 -18.10
C GLY A 209 -5.30 -18.88 -18.76
N PRO A 210 -5.53 -19.90 -19.60
CA PRO A 210 -6.79 -20.10 -20.29
C PRO A 210 -7.98 -20.17 -19.33
N GLY A 211 -9.07 -19.50 -19.71
CA GLY A 211 -10.34 -19.57 -19.01
C GLY A 211 -11.39 -20.35 -19.81
N THR A 212 -12.40 -20.84 -19.11
CA THR A 212 -13.63 -21.37 -19.69
C THR A 212 -14.79 -20.53 -19.19
N LEU A 213 -15.62 -20.04 -20.11
CA LEU A 213 -16.88 -19.36 -19.78
C LEU A 213 -17.89 -20.40 -19.31
N THR A 214 -18.44 -20.19 -18.11
CA THR A 214 -19.54 -20.98 -17.59
C THR A 214 -20.85 -20.52 -18.24
N ALA A 215 -21.91 -21.33 -18.11
CA ALA A 215 -23.25 -20.97 -18.56
C ALA A 215 -23.80 -19.68 -17.90
N THR A 216 -23.26 -19.30 -16.74
CA THR A 216 -23.61 -18.08 -16.01
C THR A 216 -22.77 -16.86 -16.42
N GLY A 217 -21.90 -17.00 -17.43
CA GLY A 217 -21.00 -15.94 -17.90
C GLY A 217 -19.77 -15.71 -17.00
N ALA A 218 -19.56 -16.54 -15.97
CA ALA A 218 -18.34 -16.48 -15.17
C ALA A 218 -17.18 -17.15 -15.91
N VAL A 219 -15.94 -16.75 -15.62
CA VAL A 219 -14.76 -17.39 -16.20
C VAL A 219 -14.03 -18.17 -15.12
N THR A 220 -13.84 -19.46 -15.35
CA THR A 220 -13.06 -20.35 -14.48
C THR A 220 -11.78 -20.78 -15.20
N PRO A 221 -10.71 -21.18 -14.49
CA PRO A 221 -9.54 -21.78 -15.13
C PRO A 221 -9.95 -22.98 -15.98
N SER A 222 -9.46 -23.06 -17.22
CA SER A 222 -9.70 -24.23 -18.06
C SER A 222 -9.10 -25.47 -17.41
N ARG A 223 -9.89 -26.54 -17.28
CA ARG A 223 -9.39 -27.88 -16.88
C ARG A 223 -8.83 -28.67 -18.06
N VAL A 224 -9.10 -28.20 -19.29
CA VAL A 224 -8.49 -28.76 -20.50
C VAL A 224 -7.09 -28.20 -20.56
N ALA A 225 -6.10 -29.05 -20.29
CA ALA A 225 -4.69 -28.77 -20.54
C ALA A 225 -4.49 -28.64 -22.05
N ASP A 226 -4.83 -27.48 -22.60
CA ASP A 226 -4.44 -27.16 -23.97
C ASP A 226 -2.95 -26.80 -23.91
N ALA A 227 -2.10 -27.74 -24.33
CA ALA A 227 -0.63 -27.64 -24.23
C ALA A 227 -0.06 -26.40 -24.96
N ALA A 228 -0.89 -25.69 -25.74
CA ALA A 228 -0.55 -24.50 -26.48
C ALA A 228 -0.63 -23.18 -25.69
N LEU A 229 -1.22 -23.15 -24.48
CA LEU A 229 -1.37 -21.92 -23.71
C LEU A 229 -0.75 -22.05 -22.31
N PRO A 230 0.37 -21.35 -22.02
CA PRO A 230 1.06 -21.51 -20.76
C PRO A 230 0.22 -20.98 -19.59
N HIS A 231 0.14 -21.80 -18.54
CA HIS A 231 -0.23 -21.31 -17.21
C HIS A 231 1.01 -20.68 -16.60
N GLU A 232 1.00 -19.36 -16.46
CA GLU A 232 2.03 -18.65 -15.73
C GLU A 232 1.62 -18.50 -14.27
N THR A 233 2.54 -18.83 -13.38
CA THR A 233 2.32 -18.73 -11.93
C THR A 233 3.50 -18.04 -11.29
N VAL A 234 3.22 -17.08 -10.42
CA VAL A 234 4.20 -16.43 -9.54
C VAL A 234 3.78 -16.67 -8.11
N THR A 235 4.60 -17.40 -7.37
CA THR A 235 4.41 -17.64 -5.93
C THR A 235 5.42 -16.81 -5.15
N VAL A 236 4.93 -15.98 -4.24
CA VAL A 236 5.74 -15.17 -3.33
C VAL A 236 5.57 -15.69 -1.92
N VAL A 237 6.69 -15.95 -1.26
CA VAL A 237 6.73 -16.52 0.08
C VAL A 237 7.09 -15.45 1.10
N PHE A 238 6.40 -15.47 2.23
CA PHE A 238 6.60 -14.57 3.36
C PHE A 238 6.85 -15.39 4.61
N SER A 239 7.70 -14.88 5.51
CA SER A 239 7.56 -15.23 6.93
C SER A 239 6.27 -14.64 7.48
N LEU A 240 5.76 -15.19 8.58
CA LEU A 240 4.56 -14.69 9.23
C LEU A 240 4.63 -13.18 9.52
N HIS A 241 5.73 -12.71 10.11
CA HIS A 241 5.94 -11.29 10.40
C HIS A 241 5.93 -10.41 9.14
N GLN A 242 6.51 -10.87 8.02
CA GLN A 242 6.49 -10.13 6.76
C GLN A 242 5.08 -10.03 6.19
N ALA A 243 4.30 -11.11 6.29
CA ALA A 243 2.91 -11.12 5.87
C ALA A 243 2.05 -10.15 6.71
N GLN A 244 2.22 -10.17 8.03
CA GLN A 244 1.50 -9.27 8.93
C GLN A 244 1.81 -7.80 8.61
N ARG A 245 3.09 -7.45 8.46
CA ARG A 245 3.50 -6.10 8.09
C ARG A 245 2.89 -5.65 6.76
N LEU A 246 2.92 -6.51 5.74
CA LEU A 246 2.29 -6.22 4.45
C LEU A 246 0.79 -5.95 4.59
N ALA A 247 0.12 -6.76 5.40
CA ALA A 247 -1.29 -6.64 5.63
C ALA A 247 -1.67 -5.37 6.41
N GLU A 248 -0.92 -5.05 7.47
CA GLU A 248 -1.14 -3.84 8.29
C GLU A 248 -0.93 -2.56 7.47
N GLU A 249 0.13 -2.50 6.66
CA GLU A 249 0.41 -1.33 5.81
C GLU A 249 -0.68 -1.13 4.74
N ALA A 250 -1.12 -2.22 4.10
CA ALA A 250 -2.22 -2.16 3.14
C ALA A 250 -3.57 -1.80 3.79
N LEU A 251 -3.87 -2.31 4.99
CA LEU A 251 -5.08 -1.95 5.74
C LEU A 251 -5.04 -0.49 6.20
N ALA A 252 -3.89 0.01 6.64
CA ALA A 252 -3.69 1.40 7.00
C ALA A 252 -3.92 2.33 5.79
N TYR A 253 -3.45 1.93 4.62
CA TYR A 253 -3.71 2.64 3.36
C TYR A 253 -5.21 2.71 3.03
N LEU A 254 -5.92 1.58 3.13
CA LEU A 254 -7.37 1.52 2.91
C LEU A 254 -8.14 2.38 3.94
N GLY A 255 -7.73 2.33 5.21
CA GLY A 255 -8.33 3.16 6.26
C GLY A 255 -8.11 4.65 6.03
N ALA A 256 -6.95 5.04 5.53
CA ALA A 256 -6.68 6.43 5.16
C ALA A 256 -7.53 6.89 3.98
N TRP A 257 -7.73 6.02 2.97
CA TRP A 257 -8.65 6.29 1.86
C TRP A 257 -10.09 6.53 2.32
N ASP A 258 -10.59 5.73 3.27
CA ASP A 258 -11.95 5.89 3.82
C ASP A 258 -12.17 7.27 4.47
N LEU A 259 -11.11 7.86 5.04
CA LEU A 259 -11.20 9.14 5.75
C LEU A 259 -11.26 10.36 4.81
N VAL A 260 -10.76 10.22 3.58
CA VAL A 260 -10.62 11.32 2.61
C VAL A 260 -11.66 11.30 1.49
N ARG A 261 -12.46 10.23 1.42
CA ARG A 261 -13.62 10.11 0.54
C ARG A 261 -14.86 10.85 1.07
#